data_AF-A0A7X2J0C1-F1
#
_entry.id   AF-A0A7X2J0C1-F1
#
_cell.length_a   1.000
_cell.length_b   1.000
_cell.length_c   1.000
_cell.angle_alpha   90.00
_cell.angle_beta   90.00
_cell.angle_gamma   90.00
#
_symmetry.space_group_name_H-M   'P 1'
#
loop_
_entity.id
_entity.type
_entity.pdbx_description
1 polymer ?
#
loop_
_entity_poly.entity_id
_entity_poly.type
_entity_poly.pdbx_seq_one_letter_code
_entity_poly.pdbx_strand_id
1 'polypeptide(L)'
;MNIDTHYKNEVIGAVNTFIQMINQADKYNPEGKGIIDNNWHYCLQDNHTFLVKLKINGINEVVSFEKLEWKNLSANMLVNIKLKELHERLT
;
A
#
# COMPACT_ATOMS: atom_id res chain seq x y z
N MET A 1 11.71 4.52 19.98
CA MET A 1 10.81 4.56 18.81
C MET A 1 9.39 4.39 19.32
N ASN A 2 8.43 5.26 18.95
CA ASN A 2 7.03 5.11 19.38
C ASN A 2 6.43 3.87 18.69
N ILE A 3 5.57 3.11 19.38
CA ILE A 3 4.90 1.93 18.84
C ILE A 3 4.09 2.27 17.58
N ASP A 4 3.52 3.47 17.51
CA ASP A 4 2.81 3.96 16.33
C ASP A 4 3.74 4.18 15.13
N THR A 5 5.00 4.54 15.36
CA THR A 5 6.01 4.64 14.31
C THR A 5 6.39 3.27 13.77
N HIS A 6 6.47 2.26 14.65
CA HIS A 6 6.75 0.88 14.23
C HIS A 6 5.64 0.35 13.32
N TYR A 7 4.39 0.45 13.74
CA TYR A 7 3.24 0.01 12.94
C TYR A 7 3.14 0.70 11.58
N LYS A 8 3.37 2.02 11.53
CA LYS A 8 3.43 2.75 10.25
C LYS A 8 4.50 2.21 9.32
N ASN A 9 5.70 1.94 9.85
CA ASN A 9 6.80 1.42 9.04
C ASN A 9 6.51 0.02 8.52
N GLU A 10 5.81 -0.83 9.28
CA GLU A 10 5.39 -2.16 8.81
C GLU A 10 4.42 -2.07 7.63
N VAL A 11 3.40 -1.21 7.74
CA VAL A 11 2.43 -1.01 6.65
C VAL A 11 3.11 -0.42 5.41
N ILE A 12 3.98 0.58 5.59
CA ILE A 12 4.77 1.14 4.49
C ILE A 12 5.63 0.04 3.83
N GLY A 13 6.26 -0.83 4.64
CA GLY A 13 7.05 -1.95 4.14
C GLY A 13 6.21 -2.93 3.31
N ALA A 14 5.07 -3.37 3.85
CA ALA A 14 4.17 -4.28 3.15
C ALA A 14 3.66 -3.69 1.83
N VAL A 15 3.23 -2.42 1.86
CA VAL A 15 2.79 -1.69 0.69
C VAL A 15 3.91 -1.61 -0.36
N ASN A 16 5.15 -1.29 0.05
CA ASN A 16 6.29 -1.24 -0.86
C ASN A 16 6.57 -2.58 -1.53
N THR A 17 6.44 -3.68 -0.80
CA THR A 17 6.57 -5.03 -1.37
C THR A 17 5.54 -5.26 -2.47
N PHE A 18 4.27 -4.88 -2.26
CA PHE A 18 3.23 -5.02 -3.28
C PHE A 18 3.53 -4.22 -4.55
N ILE A 19 3.98 -2.98 -4.42
CA ILE A 19 4.36 -2.16 -5.58
C ILE A 19 5.45 -2.85 -6.39
N GLN A 20 6.48 -3.34 -5.71
CA GLN A 20 7.59 -4.01 -6.38
C GLN A 20 7.11 -5.25 -7.12
N MET A 21 6.21 -6.03 -6.52
CA MET A 21 5.61 -7.20 -7.15
C MET A 21 4.75 -6.81 -8.37
N ILE A 22 3.90 -5.79 -8.26
CA ILE A 22 3.06 -5.28 -9.37
C ILE A 22 3.94 -4.81 -10.51
N ASN A 23 4.92 -3.94 -10.22
CA ASN A 23 5.83 -3.40 -11.21
C ASN A 23 6.69 -4.49 -11.87
N GLN A 24 7.09 -5.54 -11.13
CA GLN A 24 7.81 -6.67 -11.69
C GLN A 24 6.94 -7.51 -12.63
N ALA A 25 5.69 -7.77 -12.27
CA ALA A 25 4.73 -8.49 -13.10
C ALA A 25 4.41 -7.70 -14.38
N ASP A 26 4.18 -6.39 -14.25
CA ASP A 26 3.76 -5.52 -15.35
C ASP A 26 4.90 -5.11 -16.28
N LYS A 27 6.16 -5.18 -15.82
CA LYS A 27 7.35 -4.82 -16.62
C LYS A 27 7.40 -5.52 -17.99
N TYR A 28 6.84 -6.72 -18.06
CA TYR A 28 6.84 -7.55 -19.27
C TYR A 28 5.42 -7.85 -19.78
N ASN A 29 4.38 -7.31 -19.14
CA ASN A 29 2.99 -7.53 -19.51
C ASN A 29 2.37 -6.25 -20.10
N PRO A 30 2.15 -6.17 -21.42
CA PRO A 30 1.50 -5.02 -22.04
C PRO A 30 0.02 -4.86 -21.66
N GLU A 31 -0.61 -5.89 -21.09
CA GLU A 31 -1.97 -5.85 -20.51
C GLU A 31 -1.96 -5.64 -18.98
N GLY A 32 -0.79 -5.33 -18.40
CA GLY A 32 -0.62 -5.09 -16.97
C GLY A 32 -1.52 -3.98 -16.42
N LYS A 33 -1.80 -4.00 -15.11
CA LYS A 33 -2.72 -3.04 -14.48
C LYS A 33 -2.10 -1.64 -14.27
N GLY A 34 -0.81 -1.50 -14.52
CA GLY A 34 -0.09 -0.24 -14.60
C GLY A 34 1.14 -0.19 -13.71
N ILE A 35 2.24 0.34 -14.27
CA ILE A 35 3.44 0.62 -13.50
C ILE A 35 3.10 1.72 -12.50
N ILE A 36 3.36 1.44 -11.23
CA ILE A 36 3.22 2.42 -10.18
C ILE A 36 4.54 3.16 -10.02
N ASP A 37 4.53 4.45 -10.34
CA ASP A 37 5.66 5.33 -10.13
C ASP A 37 5.85 5.58 -8.63
N ASN A 38 7.08 5.46 -8.16
CA ASN A 38 7.42 5.60 -6.75
C ASN A 38 7.48 7.08 -6.29
N ASN A 39 6.38 7.81 -6.45
CA ASN A 39 6.17 9.16 -5.87
C ASN A 39 5.13 9.12 -4.75
N TRP A 40 5.42 8.34 -3.70
CA TRP A 40 4.46 8.04 -2.66
C TRP A 40 4.50 9.10 -1.58
N HIS A 41 3.31 9.58 -1.18
CA HIS A 41 3.14 10.45 -0.04
C HIS A 41 2.21 9.78 0.95
N TYR A 42 2.58 9.76 2.22
CA TYR A 42 1.69 9.26 3.28
C TYR A 42 1.48 10.31 4.36
N CYS A 43 0.29 10.31 4.95
CA CYS A 43 -0.04 11.14 6.10
C CYS A 43 -1.07 10.43 6.99
N LEU A 44 -1.14 10.83 8.26
CA LEU A 44 -2.30 10.49 9.08
C LEU A 44 -3.39 11.53 8.85
N GLN A 45 -4.55 11.10 8.37
CA GLN A 45 -5.78 11.88 8.40
C GLN A 45 -6.53 11.54 9.67
N ASP A 46 -6.62 12.51 10.56
CA ASP A 46 -7.08 12.32 11.94
C ASP A 46 -6.25 11.25 12.68
N ASN A 47 -6.39 11.11 13.99
CA ASN A 47 -5.53 10.20 14.78
C ASN A 47 -5.74 8.69 14.47
N HIS A 48 -6.44 8.35 13.39
CA HIS A 48 -6.98 7.02 13.13
C HIS A 48 -6.77 6.52 11.70
N THR A 49 -6.63 7.39 10.69
CA THR A 49 -6.56 6.94 9.29
C THR A 49 -5.19 7.19 8.70
N PHE A 50 -4.57 6.17 8.14
CA PHE A 50 -3.30 6.26 7.42
C PHE A 50 -3.57 6.30 5.92
N LEU A 51 -3.17 7.39 5.27
CA LEU A 51 -3.36 7.57 3.83
C LEU A 51 -2.06 7.30 3.10
N VAL A 52 -2.16 6.63 1.95
CA VAL A 52 -1.06 6.40 1.02
C VAL A 52 -1.48 6.88 -0.35
N LYS A 53 -0.74 7.82 -0.92
CA LYS A 53 -0.99 8.36 -2.27
C LYS A 53 -0.03 7.71 -3.27
N LEU A 54 -0.58 7.11 -4.32
CA LEU A 54 0.13 6.36 -5.35
C LEU A 54 -0.05 7.06 -6.68
N LYS A 55 0.91 6.91 -7.59
CA LYS A 55 0.77 7.35 -8.98
C LYS A 55 0.81 6.14 -9.91
N ILE A 56 -0.34 5.71 -10.39
CA ILE A 56 -0.51 4.50 -11.22
C ILE A 56 -0.80 4.94 -12.65
N ASN A 57 0.06 4.61 -13.61
CA ASN A 57 -0.08 5.04 -15.02
C ASN A 57 -0.32 6.55 -15.19
N GLY A 58 0.30 7.39 -14.36
CA GLY A 58 0.10 8.84 -14.40
C GLY A 58 -1.09 9.36 -13.58
N ILE A 59 -1.96 8.49 -13.08
CA ILE A 59 -3.15 8.85 -12.30
C ILE A 59 -2.84 8.75 -10.81
N ASN A 60 -3.23 9.77 -10.04
CA ASN A 60 -3.09 9.75 -8.58
C ASN A 60 -4.23 8.94 -7.95
N GLU A 61 -3.89 7.93 -7.16
CA GLU A 61 -4.81 7.13 -6.37
C GLU A 61 -4.49 7.30 -4.87
N VAL A 62 -5.51 7.22 -4.02
CA VAL A 62 -5.35 7.28 -2.56
C VAL A 62 -5.88 5.99 -1.96
N VAL A 63 -5.03 5.30 -1.21
CA VAL A 63 -5.38 4.13 -0.41
C VAL A 63 -5.43 4.57 1.05
N SER A 64 -6.60 4.43 1.68
CA SER A 64 -6.80 4.72 3.09
C SER A 64 -6.83 3.44 3.90
N PHE A 65 -6.06 3.41 4.98
CA PHE A 65 -6.01 2.35 5.97
C PHE A 65 -6.60 2.87 7.27
N GLU A 66 -7.65 2.24 7.79
CA GLU A 66 -8.19 2.53 9.11
C GLU A 66 -7.25 2.03 10.21
N LYS A 67 -7.42 2.53 11.44
CA LYS A 67 -6.55 2.20 12.58
C LYS A 67 -6.40 0.69 12.79
N LEU A 68 -7.47 -0.08 12.63
CA LEU A 68 -7.41 -1.53 12.78
C LEU A 68 -6.62 -2.22 11.66
N GLU A 69 -6.51 -1.57 10.51
CA GLU A 69 -5.80 -2.07 9.33
C GLU A 69 -4.30 -1.73 9.39
N TRP A 70 -3.92 -0.58 9.96
CA TRP A 70 -2.50 -0.17 10.05
C TRP A 70 -1.86 -0.34 11.43
N LYS A 71 -2.63 -0.36 12.52
CA LYS A 71 -2.15 -0.45 13.91
C LYS A 71 -2.42 -1.84 14.49
N ASN A 72 -1.95 -2.87 13.80
CA ASN A 72 -2.04 -4.26 14.22
C ASN A 72 -0.64 -4.90 14.18
N LEU A 73 -0.29 -5.67 15.22
CA LEU A 73 0.94 -6.48 15.32
C LEU A 73 1.07 -7.53 14.22
N SER A 74 -0.02 -7.79 13.51
CA SER A 74 -0.04 -8.64 12.34
C SER A 74 -0.55 -7.78 11.19
N ALA A 75 0.35 -7.09 10.49
CA ALA A 75 0.11 -6.63 9.12
C ALA A 75 -0.02 -7.87 8.21
N ASN A 76 -1.02 -8.71 8.50
CA ASN A 76 -1.22 -9.97 7.82
C ASN A 76 -1.86 -9.63 6.48
N MET A 77 -1.05 -9.79 5.42
CA MET A 77 -1.30 -9.35 4.06
C MET A 77 -2.62 -9.86 3.47
N LEU A 78 -3.14 -10.98 3.97
CA LEU A 78 -4.39 -11.60 3.50
C LEU A 78 -5.62 -11.25 4.34
N VAL A 79 -5.42 -10.69 5.54
CA VAL A 79 -6.51 -10.30 6.46
C VAL A 79 -6.81 -8.80 6.32
N ASN A 80 -5.81 -8.00 5.97
CA ASN A 80 -6.00 -6.59 5.65
C ASN A 80 -6.68 -6.47 4.27
N ILE A 81 -7.94 -6.06 4.26
CA ILE A 81 -8.77 -5.96 3.05
C ILE A 81 -8.13 -5.03 2.01
N LYS A 82 -7.46 -3.95 2.44
CA LYS A 82 -6.77 -3.01 1.53
C LYS A 82 -5.49 -3.56 0.92
N LEU A 83 -4.73 -4.36 1.67
CA LEU A 83 -3.61 -5.13 1.10
C LEU A 83 -4.10 -6.24 0.18
N LYS A 84 -5.26 -6.86 0.48
CA LYS A 84 -5.91 -7.81 -0.41
C LYS A 84 -6.40 -7.14 -1.70
N GLU A 85 -6.96 -5.94 -1.64
CA GLU A 85 -7.33 -5.15 -2.83
C GLU A 85 -6.10 -4.83 -3.70
N LEU A 86 -4.96 -4.50 -3.08
CA LEU A 86 -3.68 -4.36 -3.79
C LEU A 86 -3.18 -5.68 -4.36
N HIS A 87 -3.32 -6.79 -3.63
CA HIS A 87 -2.96 -8.13 -4.10
C HIS A 87 -3.88 -8.60 -5.24
N GLU A 88 -5.18 -8.33 -5.21
CA GLU A 88 -6.12 -8.66 -6.28
C GLU A 88 -5.83 -7.87 -7.56
N ARG A 89 -5.07 -6.77 -7.48
CA ARG A 89 -4.50 -6.13 -8.66
C ARG A 89 -3.36 -6.96 -9.29
N LEU A 90 -2.69 -7.85 -8.55
CA LEU A 90 -1.66 -8.77 -9.08
C LEU A 90 -2.22 -9.95 -9.87
N THR A 91 -3.46 -10.37 -9.58
CA THR A 91 -4.16 -11.50 -10.22
C THR A 91 -5.17 -11.05 -11.27
#